data_AF-A0A7R9V035-F1
#
_entry.id   AF-A0A7R9V035-F1
#
_cell.length_a   1.000
_cell.length_b   1.000
_cell.length_c   1.000
_cell.angle_alpha   90.00
_cell.angle_beta   90.00
_cell.angle_gamma   90.00
#
_symmetry.space_group_name_H-M   'P 1'
#
loop_
_entity.id
_entity.type
_entity.pdbx_description
1 polymer ?
#
loop_
_entity_poly.entity_id
_entity_poly.type
_entity_poly.pdbx_seq_one_letter_code
_entity_poly.pdbx_strand_id
1 'polypeptide(L)'
;AEKEQRRLHAPMLAKDAEEPPPLLVLVQGPPGVGKSTLIRCLVKHFTNHNLADVLGPVTVVAGKQRRVTLVECPGDLNGMIDAAKYADLVLLLIDGSFGFEMETFEFLNLLQVHGFPKVMGVLTHLDGFTDQKRLKKTKKKLKARFWAEIYDGAKLFYLSGIQHGRYLKREVFNLARFISVIKTRPLTWRLAHPYVLCDRFEDNTPRETVRASPKCDRDVTVYGWLRGAHMRPDARVHVAGVGDFNLAELDVLPDPCPLPDSVRKRTLNEKERSLYAPMADVGGLVYDKDAVYIDIPDWKLQYTGTVPEGTEGDAMVKTLQAAHEPIDEKLGRSRMRLFQGGGVMRADDAGTDDDDGADGLPDGSTSDDKEDEDEDEDDVENNMGGASDWSDGDVEDDEAVGDDAGRGALPHGMPQRSATERSH
;
A
#
# COMPACT_ATOMS: atom_id res chain seq x y z
N ALA A 1 0.19 -28.66 -30.28
CA ALA A 1 0.21 -27.74 -31.44
C ALA A 1 -0.33 -26.34 -31.09
N GLU A 2 -1.63 -26.04 -31.19
CA GLU A 2 -2.13 -24.65 -31.05
C GLU A 2 -1.93 -24.06 -29.64
N LYS A 3 -2.16 -24.85 -28.58
CA LYS A 3 -1.88 -24.43 -27.19
C LYS A 3 -0.40 -24.18 -26.92
N GLU A 4 0.49 -24.90 -27.60
CA GLU A 4 1.95 -24.70 -27.47
C GLU A 4 2.41 -23.49 -28.26
N GLN A 5 1.85 -23.26 -29.46
CA GLN A 5 2.08 -22.04 -30.22
C GLN A 5 1.64 -20.79 -29.44
N ARG A 6 0.51 -20.83 -28.73
CA ARG A 6 0.07 -19.74 -27.84
C ARG A 6 0.96 -19.52 -26.61
N ARG A 7 1.79 -20.51 -26.22
CA ARG A 7 2.76 -20.36 -25.13
C ARG A 7 4.06 -19.71 -25.58
N LEU A 8 4.39 -19.79 -26.87
CA LEU A 8 5.60 -19.18 -27.41
C LEU A 8 5.46 -17.66 -27.36
N HIS A 9 6.35 -17.02 -26.61
CA HIS A 9 6.49 -15.58 -26.54
C HIS A 9 7.88 -15.21 -27.04
N ALA A 10 8.05 -13.98 -27.51
CA ALA A 10 9.39 -13.47 -27.82
C ALA A 10 10.28 -13.58 -26.57
N PRO A 11 11.47 -14.20 -26.68
CA PRO A 11 12.37 -14.33 -25.55
C PRO A 11 12.83 -12.93 -25.11
N MET A 12 12.66 -12.64 -23.83
CA MET A 12 13.12 -11.39 -23.21
C MET A 12 14.13 -11.75 -22.11
N LEU A 13 15.19 -10.97 -22.02
CA LEU A 13 16.23 -11.17 -21.01
C LEU A 13 15.71 -10.65 -19.66
N ALA A 14 15.30 -11.58 -18.79
CA ALA A 14 14.93 -11.24 -17.42
C ALA A 14 16.21 -11.01 -16.60
N LYS A 15 16.29 -9.85 -15.94
CA LYS A 15 17.31 -9.56 -14.92
C LYS A 15 16.62 -9.63 -13.57
N ASP A 16 16.46 -10.84 -13.06
CA ASP A 16 15.88 -11.03 -11.73
C ASP A 16 16.98 -10.80 -10.69
N ALA A 17 16.77 -9.81 -9.81
CA ALA A 17 17.61 -9.62 -8.63
C ALA A 17 17.28 -10.70 -7.58
N GLU A 18 18.25 -11.05 -6.73
CA GLU A 18 18.08 -12.03 -5.66
C GLU A 18 16.93 -11.63 -4.72
N GLU A 19 16.88 -10.33 -4.38
CA GLU A 19 15.73 -9.71 -3.73
C GLU A 19 14.98 -8.80 -4.71
N PRO A 20 13.76 -9.16 -5.14
CA PRO A 20 13.00 -8.33 -6.05
C PRO A 20 12.46 -7.07 -5.33
N PRO A 21 12.43 -5.91 -6.01
CA PRO A 21 11.81 -4.71 -5.47
C PRO A 21 10.29 -4.91 -5.31
N PRO A 22 9.62 -4.17 -4.42
CA PRO A 22 8.18 -4.29 -4.18
C PRO A 22 7.35 -4.04 -5.44
N LEU A 23 6.38 -4.88 -5.79
CA LEU A 23 5.57 -4.70 -7.00
C LEU A 23 4.78 -3.38 -6.97
N LEU A 24 4.89 -2.56 -8.03
CA LEU A 24 4.12 -1.31 -8.15
C LEU A 24 2.68 -1.57 -8.60
N VAL A 25 1.74 -1.35 -7.69
CA VAL A 25 0.30 -1.45 -7.95
C VAL A 25 -0.29 -0.05 -7.95
N LEU A 26 -0.61 0.43 -9.15
CA LEU A 26 -1.25 1.72 -9.34
C LEU A 26 -2.77 1.57 -9.21
N VAL A 27 -3.38 2.41 -8.39
CA VAL A 27 -4.84 2.53 -8.27
C VAL A 27 -5.29 3.74 -9.07
N GLN A 28 -5.97 3.48 -10.18
CA GLN A 28 -6.43 4.51 -11.10
C GLN A 28 -7.94 4.45 -11.29
N GLY A 29 -8.56 5.61 -11.44
CA GLY A 29 -9.97 5.76 -11.73
C GLY A 29 -10.44 7.20 -11.57
N PRO A 30 -11.67 7.51 -12.00
CA PRO A 30 -12.17 8.87 -11.99
C PRO A 30 -12.27 9.48 -10.58
N PRO A 31 -12.43 10.80 -10.46
CA PRO A 31 -12.67 11.44 -9.17
C PRO A 31 -13.94 10.88 -8.52
N GLY A 32 -13.90 10.66 -7.20
CA GLY A 32 -15.05 10.16 -6.44
C GLY A 32 -15.31 8.65 -6.51
N VAL A 33 -14.55 7.87 -7.29
CA VAL A 33 -14.78 6.41 -7.43
C VAL A 33 -14.37 5.58 -6.21
N GLY A 34 -13.66 6.18 -5.24
CA GLY A 34 -13.21 5.52 -4.00
C GLY A 34 -11.77 4.98 -4.01
N LYS A 35 -10.86 5.58 -4.78
CA LYS A 35 -9.42 5.19 -4.88
C LYS A 35 -8.74 5.05 -3.52
N SER A 36 -8.72 6.12 -2.72
CA SER A 36 -8.10 6.13 -1.40
C SER A 36 -8.78 5.16 -0.43
N THR A 37 -10.11 4.97 -0.55
CA THR A 37 -10.85 3.97 0.23
C THR A 37 -10.40 2.55 -0.08
N LEU A 38 -10.15 2.24 -1.36
CA LEU A 38 -9.64 0.91 -1.76
C LEU A 38 -8.24 0.67 -1.18
N ILE A 39 -7.35 1.65 -1.25
CA ILE A 39 -5.99 1.54 -0.70
C ILE A 39 -6.06 1.32 0.81
N ARG A 40 -6.84 2.10 1.55
CA ARG A 40 -7.05 1.90 3.00
C ARG A 40 -7.55 0.49 3.34
N CYS A 41 -8.46 -0.05 2.53
CA CYS A 41 -8.99 -1.40 2.73
C CYS A 41 -7.94 -2.48 2.44
N LEU A 42 -7.14 -2.32 1.38
CA LEU A 42 -6.06 -3.24 1.02
C LEU A 42 -4.95 -3.22 2.08
N VAL A 43 -4.51 -2.04 2.52
CA VAL A 43 -3.50 -1.92 3.58
C VAL A 43 -3.99 -2.56 4.86
N LYS A 44 -5.21 -2.26 5.31
CA LYS A 44 -5.80 -2.93 6.48
C LYS A 44 -5.79 -4.45 6.31
N HIS A 45 -6.10 -4.94 5.12
CA HIS A 45 -6.13 -6.38 4.90
C HIS A 45 -4.75 -7.03 5.01
N PHE A 46 -3.70 -6.38 4.50
CA PHE A 46 -2.33 -6.90 4.54
C PHE A 46 -1.69 -6.74 5.92
N THR A 47 -1.83 -5.58 6.56
CA THR A 47 -1.05 -5.21 7.74
C THR A 47 -1.88 -5.14 9.02
N ASN A 48 -3.21 -5.31 8.98
CA ASN A 48 -4.14 -5.07 10.09
C ASN A 48 -4.15 -3.63 10.64
N HIS A 49 -3.33 -2.72 10.13
CA HIS A 49 -3.27 -1.33 10.56
C HIS A 49 -4.34 -0.48 9.87
N ASN A 50 -4.76 0.59 10.55
CA ASN A 50 -5.69 1.56 9.99
C ASN A 50 -4.91 2.80 9.51
N LEU A 51 -5.04 3.15 8.24
CA LEU A 51 -4.55 4.41 7.69
C LEU A 51 -5.70 5.42 7.63
N ALA A 52 -5.51 6.63 8.15
CA ALA A 52 -6.46 7.72 7.99
C ALA A 52 -6.37 8.30 6.58
N ASP A 53 -5.19 8.80 6.22
CA ASP A 53 -4.87 9.43 4.94
C ASP A 53 -3.83 8.63 4.16
N VAL A 54 -4.06 8.49 2.85
CA VAL A 54 -3.18 7.78 1.92
C VAL A 54 -2.49 8.82 1.07
N LEU A 55 -1.34 9.29 1.53
CA LEU A 55 -0.48 10.21 0.79
C LEU A 55 0.82 9.49 0.39
N GLY A 56 1.17 9.61 -0.89
CA GLY A 56 2.37 8.98 -1.43
C GLY A 56 2.28 7.45 -1.59
N PRO A 57 3.41 6.80 -1.89
CA PRO A 57 3.47 5.35 -2.03
C PRO A 57 3.41 4.63 -0.67
N VAL A 58 2.63 3.56 -0.61
CA VAL A 58 2.47 2.72 0.59
C VAL A 58 2.96 1.31 0.29
N THR A 59 4.08 0.91 0.90
CA THR A 59 4.67 -0.42 0.74
C THR A 59 4.22 -1.36 1.85
N VAL A 60 3.74 -2.54 1.46
CA VAL A 60 3.27 -3.59 2.36
C VAL A 60 3.86 -4.95 1.97
N VAL A 61 4.12 -5.79 2.96
CA VAL A 61 4.49 -7.20 2.74
C VAL A 61 3.20 -8.00 2.45
N ALA A 62 3.02 -8.43 1.20
CA ALA A 62 1.82 -9.17 0.78
C ALA A 62 1.97 -10.70 0.97
N GLY A 63 3.19 -11.19 1.00
CA GLY A 63 3.52 -12.60 1.24
C GLY A 63 5.02 -12.80 1.42
N LYS A 64 5.44 -14.05 1.65
CA LYS A 64 6.83 -14.36 2.03
C LYS A 64 7.88 -14.01 0.98
N GLN A 65 7.50 -14.06 -0.30
CA GLN A 65 8.39 -13.77 -1.42
C GLN A 65 7.95 -12.49 -2.16
N ARG A 66 7.02 -11.71 -1.59
CA ARG A 66 6.42 -10.60 -2.33
C ARG A 66 6.01 -9.42 -1.46
N ARG A 67 6.55 -8.27 -1.83
CA ARG A 67 6.16 -6.94 -1.35
C ARG A 67 5.37 -6.23 -2.44
N VAL A 68 4.48 -5.34 -2.03
CA VAL A 68 3.62 -4.57 -2.92
C VAL A 68 3.65 -3.12 -2.47
N THR A 69 3.86 -2.20 -3.41
CA THR A 69 3.72 -0.76 -3.18
C THR A 69 2.45 -0.30 -3.86
N LEU A 70 1.50 0.18 -3.07
CA LEU A 70 0.24 0.77 -3.52
C LEU A 70 0.45 2.27 -3.76
N VAL A 71 0.07 2.74 -4.94
CA VAL A 71 0.18 4.16 -5.30
C VAL A 71 -1.18 4.63 -5.80
N GLU A 72 -1.67 5.75 -5.26
CA GLU A 72 -2.83 6.43 -5.80
C GLU A 72 -2.41 7.29 -7.00
N CYS A 73 -3.09 7.12 -8.14
CA CYS A 73 -2.86 7.99 -9.28
C CYS A 73 -3.55 9.35 -9.06
N PRO A 74 -2.83 10.47 -9.25
CA PRO A 74 -3.44 11.79 -9.27
C PRO A 74 -4.39 11.95 -10.47
N GLY A 75 -5.36 12.87 -10.36
CA GLY A 75 -6.33 13.18 -11.41
C GLY A 75 -5.76 14.00 -12.58
N ASP A 76 -4.49 14.39 -12.53
CA ASP A 76 -3.85 15.17 -13.59
C ASP A 76 -3.33 14.28 -14.71
N LEU A 77 -3.50 14.72 -15.95
CA LEU A 77 -3.03 13.99 -17.14
C LEU A 77 -1.51 13.74 -17.11
N ASN A 78 -0.73 14.70 -16.64
CA ASN A 78 0.73 14.55 -16.52
C ASN A 78 1.08 13.45 -15.51
N GLY A 79 0.40 13.44 -14.36
CA GLY A 79 0.58 12.40 -13.36
C GLY A 79 0.13 11.03 -13.85
N MET A 80 -0.94 10.96 -14.65
CA MET A 80 -1.38 9.73 -15.33
C MET A 80 -0.34 9.20 -16.33
N ILE A 81 0.29 10.08 -17.12
CA ILE A 81 1.36 9.71 -18.06
C ILE A 81 2.55 9.12 -17.30
N ASP A 82 2.98 9.75 -16.22
CA ASP A 82 4.11 9.27 -15.44
C ASP A 82 3.78 7.98 -14.70
N ALA A 83 2.56 7.86 -14.15
CA ALA A 83 2.04 6.65 -13.54
C ALA A 83 1.99 5.45 -14.49
N ALA A 84 1.59 5.68 -15.75
CA ALA A 84 1.58 4.65 -16.77
C ALA A 84 2.98 4.08 -17.06
N LYS A 85 4.02 4.90 -17.01
CA LYS A 85 5.41 4.48 -17.28
C LYS A 85 5.92 3.50 -16.22
N TYR A 86 5.64 3.75 -14.94
CA TYR A 86 6.18 2.94 -13.84
C TYR A 86 5.28 1.79 -13.35
N ALA A 87 3.96 1.81 -13.60
CA ALA A 87 3.03 0.85 -13.01
C ALA A 87 3.18 -0.60 -13.53
N ASP A 88 3.47 -1.57 -12.65
CA ASP A 88 3.56 -2.99 -13.00
C ASP A 88 2.21 -3.69 -13.06
N LEU A 89 1.32 -3.29 -12.15
CA LEU A 89 -0.07 -3.72 -12.07
C LEU A 89 -0.95 -2.48 -11.94
N VAL A 90 -2.01 -2.43 -12.73
CA VAL A 90 -3.00 -1.35 -12.65
C VAL A 90 -4.32 -1.93 -12.13
N LEU A 91 -4.81 -1.36 -11.03
CA LEU A 91 -6.18 -1.53 -10.56
C LEU A 91 -7.02 -0.39 -11.14
N LEU A 92 -7.86 -0.71 -12.13
CA LEU A 92 -8.72 0.25 -12.79
C LEU A 92 -10.10 0.25 -12.12
N LEU A 93 -10.41 1.29 -11.38
CA LEU A 93 -11.70 1.48 -10.73
C LEU A 93 -12.68 2.09 -11.71
N ILE A 94 -13.85 1.46 -11.81
CA ILE A 94 -14.95 1.91 -12.68
C ILE A 94 -16.19 2.02 -11.81
N ASP A 95 -16.89 3.15 -11.89
CA ASP A 95 -18.19 3.29 -11.26
C ASP A 95 -19.22 2.43 -12.01
N GLY A 96 -19.85 1.49 -11.30
CA GLY A 96 -20.90 0.65 -11.87
C GLY A 96 -22.18 1.41 -12.24
N SER A 97 -22.50 2.49 -11.52
CA SER A 97 -23.70 3.30 -11.71
C SER A 97 -23.57 4.26 -12.89
N PHE A 98 -22.45 4.99 -12.98
CA PHE A 98 -22.17 5.89 -14.09
C PHE A 98 -21.65 5.14 -15.34
N GLY A 99 -20.77 4.17 -15.14
CA GLY A 99 -20.08 3.42 -16.20
C GLY A 99 -18.66 3.96 -16.45
N PHE A 100 -18.22 3.86 -17.71
CA PHE A 100 -16.87 4.31 -18.07
C PHE A 100 -16.84 5.82 -18.32
N GLU A 101 -15.91 6.49 -17.65
CA GLU A 101 -15.61 7.91 -17.81
C GLU A 101 -14.48 8.17 -18.82
N MET A 102 -14.40 9.40 -19.33
CA MET A 102 -13.38 9.79 -20.31
C MET A 102 -11.96 9.62 -19.76
N GLU A 103 -11.72 9.99 -18.50
CA GLU A 103 -10.41 9.81 -17.84
C GLU A 103 -9.92 8.35 -17.81
N THR A 104 -10.86 7.41 -17.68
CA THR A 104 -10.54 5.97 -17.71
C THR A 104 -10.05 5.54 -19.10
N PHE A 105 -10.66 6.08 -20.16
CA PHE A 105 -10.24 5.80 -21.54
C PHE A 105 -8.92 6.48 -21.90
N GLU A 106 -8.73 7.73 -21.47
CA GLU A 106 -7.46 8.45 -21.65
C GLU A 106 -6.31 7.66 -21.03
N PHE A 107 -6.49 7.19 -19.79
CA PHE A 107 -5.48 6.37 -19.12
C PHE A 107 -5.21 5.03 -19.82
N LEU A 108 -6.26 4.33 -20.27
CA LEU A 108 -6.10 3.07 -21.02
C LEU A 108 -5.32 3.28 -22.33
N ASN A 109 -5.59 4.37 -23.04
CA ASN A 109 -4.85 4.72 -24.26
C ASN A 109 -3.38 5.05 -23.96
N LEU A 110 -3.10 5.76 -22.86
CA LEU A 110 -1.72 6.01 -22.42
C LEU A 110 -0.96 4.70 -22.11
N LEU A 111 -1.61 3.74 -21.44
CA LEU A 111 -1.02 2.43 -21.19
C LEU A 111 -0.72 1.66 -22.48
N GLN A 112 -1.59 1.74 -23.49
CA GLN A 112 -1.36 1.08 -24.77
C GLN A 112 -0.13 1.66 -25.50
N VAL A 113 0.12 2.96 -25.39
CA VAL A 113 1.28 3.63 -26.01
C VAL A 113 2.58 3.36 -25.26
N HIS A 114 2.58 3.50 -23.93
CA HIS A 114 3.79 3.31 -23.12
C HIS A 114 4.18 1.84 -22.88
N GLY A 115 3.26 0.92 -23.17
CA GLY A 115 3.44 -0.50 -23.00
C GLY A 115 2.46 -1.03 -21.96
N PHE A 116 1.63 -1.97 -22.38
CA PHE A 116 0.44 -2.38 -21.64
C PHE A 116 0.80 -3.31 -20.46
N PRO A 117 0.74 -2.86 -19.19
CA PRO A 117 1.00 -3.72 -18.04
C PRO A 117 -0.19 -4.66 -17.78
N LYS A 118 -0.11 -5.45 -16.71
CA LYS A 118 -1.29 -6.21 -16.28
C LYS A 118 -2.31 -5.24 -15.69
N VAL A 119 -3.54 -5.29 -16.21
CA VAL A 119 -4.67 -4.48 -15.73
C VAL A 119 -5.71 -5.41 -15.11
N MET A 120 -6.22 -5.04 -13.93
CA MET A 120 -7.38 -5.66 -13.28
C MET A 120 -8.44 -4.60 -13.06
N GLY A 121 -9.68 -4.92 -13.41
CA GLY A 121 -10.80 -4.00 -13.22
C GLY A 121 -11.44 -4.20 -11.85
N VAL A 122 -11.88 -3.11 -11.23
CA VAL A 122 -12.66 -3.12 -9.99
C VAL A 122 -13.91 -2.27 -10.22
N LEU A 123 -15.08 -2.90 -10.21
CA LEU A 123 -16.36 -2.21 -10.28
C LEU A 123 -16.81 -1.80 -8.88
N THR A 124 -17.01 -0.51 -8.67
CA THR A 124 -17.51 0.07 -7.42
C THR A 124 -18.95 0.55 -7.56
N HIS A 125 -19.54 1.06 -6.46
CA HIS A 125 -20.87 1.68 -6.43
C HIS A 125 -22.00 0.79 -7.01
N LEU A 126 -21.96 -0.50 -6.67
CA LEU A 126 -22.99 -1.47 -7.06
C LEU A 126 -24.22 -1.41 -6.14
N ASP A 127 -24.09 -0.72 -5.00
CA ASP A 127 -25.12 -0.39 -4.02
C ASP A 127 -26.13 0.64 -4.56
N GLY A 128 -25.74 1.48 -5.52
CA GLY A 128 -26.63 2.42 -6.20
C GLY A 128 -27.75 1.76 -7.02
N PHE A 129 -27.69 0.44 -7.24
CA PHE A 129 -28.72 -0.30 -7.97
C PHE A 129 -29.79 -0.88 -7.04
N THR A 130 -31.01 -0.37 -7.16
CA THR A 130 -32.19 -0.95 -6.50
C THR A 130 -32.66 -2.25 -7.16
N ASP A 131 -32.51 -2.35 -8.50
CA ASP A 131 -33.00 -3.49 -9.29
C ASP A 131 -31.91 -4.52 -9.61
N GLN A 132 -32.07 -5.75 -9.11
CA GLN A 132 -31.11 -6.84 -9.33
C GLN A 132 -31.00 -7.26 -10.80
N LYS A 133 -32.10 -7.19 -11.57
CA LYS A 133 -32.10 -7.50 -13.01
C LYS A 133 -31.29 -6.46 -13.79
N ARG A 134 -31.42 -5.18 -13.44
CA ARG A 134 -30.65 -4.08 -14.05
C ARG A 134 -29.18 -4.22 -13.71
N LEU A 135 -28.85 -4.50 -12.45
CA LEU A 135 -27.48 -4.75 -11.99
C LEU A 135 -26.80 -5.86 -12.81
N LYS A 136 -27.45 -7.03 -12.99
CA LYS A 136 -26.90 -8.14 -13.79
C LYS A 136 -26.65 -7.73 -15.25
N LYS A 137 -27.58 -7.00 -15.87
CA LYS A 137 -27.42 -6.48 -17.25
C LYS A 137 -26.26 -5.49 -17.35
N THR A 138 -26.16 -4.55 -16.42
CA THR A 138 -25.07 -3.56 -16.38
C THR A 138 -23.72 -4.23 -16.17
N LYS A 139 -23.61 -5.18 -15.22
CA LYS A 139 -22.38 -5.96 -15.00
C LYS A 139 -21.94 -6.69 -16.28
N LYS A 140 -22.87 -7.31 -17.01
CA LYS A 140 -22.58 -7.97 -18.29
C LYS A 140 -22.12 -6.97 -19.35
N LYS A 141 -22.79 -5.82 -19.48
CA LYS A 141 -22.43 -4.75 -20.43
C LYS A 141 -21.04 -4.18 -20.14
N LEU A 142 -20.75 -3.84 -18.88
CA LEU A 142 -19.46 -3.29 -18.47
C LEU A 142 -18.34 -4.32 -18.62
N LYS A 143 -18.59 -5.59 -18.30
CA LYS A 143 -17.64 -6.69 -18.52
C LYS A 143 -17.31 -6.85 -20.01
N ALA A 144 -18.32 -6.88 -20.88
CA ALA A 144 -18.11 -6.99 -22.32
C ALA A 144 -17.32 -5.80 -22.89
N ARG A 145 -17.62 -4.58 -22.42
CA ARG A 145 -16.86 -3.38 -22.81
C ARG A 145 -15.42 -3.43 -22.28
N PHE A 146 -15.23 -3.81 -21.02
CA PHE A 146 -13.90 -3.96 -20.42
C PHE A 146 -13.01 -4.96 -21.18
N TRP A 147 -13.60 -6.06 -21.67
CA TRP A 147 -12.90 -7.04 -22.49
C TRP A 147 -12.53 -6.49 -23.87
N ALA A 148 -13.40 -5.69 -24.48
CA ALA A 148 -13.14 -5.07 -25.78
C ALA A 148 -11.98 -4.05 -25.72
N GLU A 149 -11.85 -3.31 -24.61
CA GLU A 149 -10.84 -2.25 -24.46
C GLU A 149 -9.45 -2.75 -24.04
N ILE A 150 -9.39 -3.91 -23.37
CA ILE A 150 -8.16 -4.42 -22.75
C ILE A 150 -7.69 -5.69 -23.44
N TYR A 151 -8.30 -6.82 -23.08
CA TYR A 151 -8.15 -8.11 -23.74
C TYR A 151 -9.26 -9.03 -23.26
N ASP A 152 -9.60 -10.00 -24.10
CA ASP A 152 -10.65 -10.96 -23.77
C ASP A 152 -10.29 -11.81 -22.55
N GLY A 153 -11.23 -11.97 -21.63
CA GLY A 153 -11.01 -12.68 -20.37
C GLY A 153 -10.25 -11.88 -19.29
N ALA A 154 -10.08 -10.57 -19.43
CA ALA A 154 -9.54 -9.72 -18.37
C ALA A 154 -10.38 -9.84 -17.08
N LYS A 155 -9.70 -9.87 -15.92
CA LYS A 155 -10.33 -10.09 -14.62
C LYS A 155 -10.99 -8.80 -14.12
N LEU A 156 -12.25 -8.93 -13.70
CA LEU A 156 -13.09 -7.85 -13.19
C LEU A 156 -13.64 -8.26 -11.83
N PHE A 157 -13.33 -7.47 -10.80
CA PHE A 157 -13.83 -7.64 -9.44
C PHE A 157 -15.03 -6.75 -9.21
N TYR A 158 -15.94 -7.20 -8.34
CA TYR A 158 -17.15 -6.47 -7.99
C TYR A 158 -17.09 -6.14 -6.50
N LEU A 159 -17.14 -4.85 -6.16
CA LEU A 159 -17.26 -4.39 -4.77
C LEU A 159 -18.71 -3.97 -4.55
N SER A 160 -19.42 -4.72 -3.71
CA SER A 160 -20.88 -4.60 -3.60
C SER A 160 -21.31 -3.32 -2.89
N GLY A 161 -20.49 -2.80 -1.95
CA GLY A 161 -20.79 -1.57 -1.23
C GLY A 161 -19.81 -1.27 -0.11
N ILE A 162 -20.06 -0.17 0.60
CA ILE A 162 -19.23 0.32 1.71
C ILE A 162 -19.99 0.13 3.04
N GLN A 163 -19.35 -0.51 4.02
CA GLN A 163 -19.82 -0.65 5.40
C GLN A 163 -18.82 0.04 6.34
N HIS A 164 -19.29 0.93 7.22
CA HIS A 164 -18.44 1.70 8.15
C HIS A 164 -17.24 2.39 7.48
N GLY A 165 -17.46 2.98 6.30
CA GLY A 165 -16.42 3.66 5.52
C GLY A 165 -15.38 2.73 4.88
N ARG A 166 -15.62 1.41 4.85
CA ARG A 166 -14.72 0.41 4.23
C ARG A 166 -15.47 -0.56 3.32
N TYR A 167 -14.77 -1.15 2.36
CA TYR A 167 -15.32 -2.23 1.54
C TYR A 167 -15.47 -3.54 2.34
N LEU A 168 -16.31 -4.44 1.84
CA LEU A 168 -16.53 -5.75 2.47
C LEU A 168 -15.23 -6.58 2.50
N LYS A 169 -14.89 -7.09 3.69
CA LYS A 169 -13.65 -7.84 3.94
C LYS A 169 -13.45 -9.03 2.97
N ARG A 170 -14.52 -9.77 2.65
CA ARG A 170 -14.44 -10.95 1.75
C ARG A 170 -14.10 -10.56 0.31
N GLU A 171 -14.63 -9.44 -0.17
CA GLU A 171 -14.37 -8.96 -1.54
C GLU A 171 -12.95 -8.43 -1.67
N VAL A 172 -12.49 -7.68 -0.67
CA VAL A 172 -11.11 -7.19 -0.58
C VAL A 172 -10.12 -8.34 -0.44
N PHE A 173 -10.45 -9.36 0.37
CA PHE A 173 -9.64 -10.58 0.50
C PHE A 173 -9.44 -11.28 -0.84
N ASN A 174 -10.51 -11.42 -1.63
CA ASN A 174 -10.42 -12.02 -2.96
C ASN A 174 -9.51 -11.19 -3.87
N LEU A 175 -9.70 -9.87 -3.93
CA LEU A 175 -8.84 -8.97 -4.71
C LEU A 175 -7.36 -9.08 -4.29
N ALA A 176 -7.09 -9.03 -2.98
CA ALA A 176 -5.74 -9.12 -2.44
C ALA A 176 -5.06 -10.47 -2.74
N ARG A 177 -5.82 -11.58 -2.72
CA ARG A 177 -5.32 -12.90 -3.14
C ARG A 177 -4.85 -12.87 -4.59
N PHE A 178 -5.59 -12.22 -5.48
CA PHE A 178 -5.18 -12.11 -6.88
C PHE A 178 -3.95 -11.21 -7.06
N ILE A 179 -3.88 -10.07 -6.37
CA ILE A 179 -2.69 -9.20 -6.37
C ILE A 179 -1.45 -9.96 -5.89
N SER A 180 -1.59 -10.80 -4.87
CA SER A 180 -0.47 -11.56 -4.30
C SER A 180 0.09 -12.62 -5.27
N VAL A 181 -0.77 -13.22 -6.09
CA VAL A 181 -0.40 -14.34 -7.00
C VAL A 181 -0.05 -13.87 -8.41
N ILE A 182 -0.40 -12.64 -8.81
CA ILE A 182 -0.28 -12.20 -10.20
C ILE A 182 1.16 -12.20 -10.70
N LYS A 183 1.44 -12.78 -11.87
CA LYS A 183 2.76 -12.65 -12.50
C LYS A 183 2.75 -11.49 -13.47
N THR A 184 3.67 -10.56 -13.28
CA THR A 184 3.85 -9.43 -14.19
C THR A 184 4.72 -9.81 -15.37
N ARG A 185 4.48 -9.15 -16.50
CA ARG A 185 5.33 -9.26 -17.69
C ARG A 185 6.23 -8.04 -17.72
N PRO A 186 7.55 -8.19 -17.64
CA PRO A 186 8.44 -7.04 -17.67
C PRO A 186 8.41 -6.38 -19.05
N LEU A 187 8.31 -5.05 -19.08
CA LEU A 187 8.36 -4.25 -20.31
C LEU A 187 9.82 -3.98 -20.70
N THR A 188 10.10 -3.87 -22.00
CA THR A 188 11.45 -3.64 -22.52
C THR A 188 12.09 -2.37 -21.96
N TRP A 189 11.33 -1.28 -21.88
CA TRP A 189 11.81 -0.01 -21.31
C TRP A 189 12.23 -0.16 -19.84
N ARG A 190 11.41 -0.85 -19.03
CA ARG A 190 11.68 -1.06 -17.60
C ARG A 190 12.88 -1.97 -17.34
N LEU A 191 13.14 -2.93 -18.23
CA LEU A 191 14.33 -3.78 -18.12
C LEU A 191 15.63 -3.05 -18.53
N ALA A 192 15.51 -2.07 -19.43
CA ALA A 192 16.66 -1.36 -19.99
C ALA A 192 17.11 -0.19 -19.11
N HIS A 193 16.17 0.52 -18.48
CA HIS A 193 16.45 1.77 -17.75
C HIS A 193 16.31 1.59 -16.24
N PRO A 194 17.24 2.12 -15.43
CA PRO A 194 17.06 2.24 -13.99
C PRO A 194 16.02 3.33 -13.69
N TYR A 195 15.12 3.06 -12.76
CA TYR A 195 14.18 4.07 -12.26
C TYR A 195 13.89 3.84 -10.78
N VAL A 196 13.52 4.91 -10.09
CA VAL A 196 13.17 4.91 -8.66
C VAL A 196 11.83 5.62 -8.53
N LEU A 197 10.92 5.03 -7.75
CA LEU A 197 9.75 5.76 -7.27
C LEU A 197 10.14 6.36 -5.91
N CYS A 198 10.03 7.67 -5.78
CA CYS A 198 10.34 8.37 -4.53
C CYS A 198 9.31 8.02 -3.46
N ASP A 199 9.78 7.44 -2.35
CA ASP A 199 8.95 7.16 -1.17
C ASP A 199 9.00 8.30 -0.17
N ARG A 200 10.21 8.84 0.07
CA ARG A 200 10.49 9.98 0.95
C ARG A 200 11.47 10.91 0.25
N PHE A 201 11.29 12.21 0.42
CA PHE A 201 12.29 13.20 0.02
C PHE A 201 12.59 14.13 1.19
N GLU A 202 13.82 14.58 1.28
CA GLU A 202 14.33 15.47 2.32
C GLU A 202 15.12 16.60 1.69
N ASP A 203 14.98 17.80 2.26
CA ASP A 203 15.78 18.95 1.89
C ASP A 203 16.95 19.08 2.86
N ASN A 204 18.17 18.84 2.38
CA ASN A 204 19.39 18.87 3.18
C ASN A 204 20.07 20.24 3.14
N THR A 205 19.43 21.25 2.54
CA THR A 205 20.01 22.59 2.39
C THR A 205 20.21 23.27 3.75
N PRO A 206 21.39 23.87 4.02
CA PRO A 206 21.62 24.61 5.26
C PRO A 206 20.57 25.70 5.51
N ARG A 207 19.95 25.70 6.69
CA ARG A 207 18.89 26.68 7.03
C ARG A 207 19.36 28.14 6.92
N GLU A 208 20.66 28.40 7.09
CA GLU A 208 21.24 29.74 6.94
C GLU A 208 21.21 30.26 5.49
N THR A 209 21.54 29.40 4.51
CA THR A 209 21.51 29.79 3.09
C THR A 209 20.08 30.03 2.62
N VAL A 210 19.12 29.24 3.11
CA VAL A 210 17.68 29.43 2.86
C VAL A 210 17.18 30.75 3.46
N ARG A 211 17.65 31.13 4.65
CA ARG A 211 17.32 32.42 5.28
C ARG A 211 17.89 33.61 4.50
N ALA A 212 19.15 33.52 4.06
CA ALA A 212 19.81 34.57 3.29
C ALA A 212 19.19 34.74 1.90
N SER A 213 18.85 33.63 1.24
CA SER A 213 18.26 33.61 -0.09
C SER A 213 17.17 32.53 -0.19
N PRO A 214 15.88 32.90 -0.12
CA PRO A 214 14.79 31.93 -0.20
C PRO A 214 14.65 31.17 -1.53
N LYS A 215 15.28 31.67 -2.61
CA LYS A 215 15.25 31.10 -3.98
C LYS A 215 16.60 30.48 -4.40
N CYS A 216 17.42 30.06 -3.44
CA CYS A 216 18.64 29.32 -3.77
C CYS A 216 18.34 27.94 -4.34
N ASP A 217 19.33 27.38 -5.04
CA ASP A 217 19.36 25.97 -5.39
C ASP A 217 19.46 25.13 -4.10
N ARG A 218 18.68 24.05 -4.05
CA ARG A 218 18.53 23.20 -2.86
C ARG A 218 19.05 21.81 -3.13
N ASP A 219 19.71 21.26 -2.13
CA ASP A 219 20.19 19.88 -2.15
C ASP A 219 19.11 18.97 -1.59
N VAL A 220 18.56 18.10 -2.43
CA VAL A 220 17.44 17.22 -2.09
C VAL A 220 17.89 15.77 -2.12
N THR A 221 17.66 15.06 -1.02
CA THR A 221 17.87 13.61 -0.93
C THR A 221 16.56 12.89 -1.19
N VAL A 222 16.59 11.91 -2.09
CA VAL A 222 15.43 11.12 -2.49
C VAL A 222 15.65 9.67 -2.11
N TYR A 223 14.71 9.12 -1.34
CA TYR A 223 14.73 7.73 -0.91
C TYR A 223 13.73 6.92 -1.72
N GLY A 224 14.12 5.72 -2.12
CA GLY A 224 13.19 4.71 -2.58
C GLY A 224 13.86 3.49 -3.18
N TRP A 225 13.04 2.51 -3.58
CA TRP A 225 13.54 1.27 -4.17
C TRP A 225 14.01 1.47 -5.61
N LEU A 226 15.22 0.98 -5.91
CA LEU A 226 15.74 0.88 -7.26
C LEU A 226 15.03 -0.23 -8.04
N ARG A 227 14.62 0.10 -9.27
CA ARG A 227 13.84 -0.78 -10.16
C ARG A 227 14.46 -0.82 -11.55
N GLY A 228 14.22 -1.92 -12.25
CA GLY A 228 14.69 -2.12 -13.61
C GLY A 228 16.17 -2.50 -13.66
N ALA A 229 17.00 -1.66 -14.26
CA ALA A 229 18.44 -1.88 -14.33
C ALA A 229 19.19 -1.30 -13.12
N HIS A 230 20.48 -1.63 -12.97
CA HIS A 230 21.34 -1.05 -11.94
C HIS A 230 21.65 0.42 -12.25
N MET A 231 21.62 1.27 -11.22
CA MET A 231 22.00 2.68 -11.33
C MET A 231 23.52 2.83 -11.18
N ARG A 232 24.12 3.74 -11.95
CA ARG A 232 25.54 4.10 -11.83
C ARG A 232 25.65 5.38 -10.97
N PRO A 233 26.71 5.52 -10.15
CA PRO A 233 26.89 6.72 -9.31
C PRO A 233 26.93 8.02 -10.12
N ASP A 234 27.61 8.06 -11.27
CA ASP A 234 27.70 9.27 -12.12
C ASP A 234 26.57 9.40 -13.16
N ALA A 235 25.42 8.76 -12.93
CA ALA A 235 24.32 8.77 -13.88
C ALA A 235 23.63 10.15 -13.92
N ARG A 236 23.17 10.54 -15.12
CA ARG A 236 22.21 11.65 -15.26
C ARG A 236 20.82 11.12 -14.99
N VAL A 237 20.05 11.84 -14.19
CA VAL A 237 18.70 11.47 -13.76
C VAL A 237 17.72 12.53 -14.23
N HIS A 238 16.60 12.11 -14.81
CA HIS A 238 15.49 12.99 -15.12
C HIS A 238 14.41 12.85 -14.04
N VAL A 239 14.11 13.96 -13.36
CA VAL A 239 13.00 14.03 -12.41
C VAL A 239 11.77 14.53 -13.16
N ALA A 240 10.75 13.67 -13.26
CA ALA A 240 9.53 13.97 -13.99
C ALA A 240 8.87 15.26 -13.46
N GLY A 241 8.59 16.19 -14.36
CA GLY A 241 7.99 17.48 -14.04
C GLY A 241 8.95 18.55 -13.50
N VAL A 242 10.21 18.21 -13.20
CA VAL A 242 11.20 19.16 -12.66
C VAL A 242 12.31 19.43 -13.68
N GLY A 243 12.99 18.40 -14.19
CA GLY A 243 14.08 18.56 -15.15
C GLY A 243 15.17 17.50 -15.05
N ASP A 244 16.28 17.74 -15.76
CA ASP A 244 17.46 16.88 -15.80
C ASP A 244 18.49 17.33 -14.76
N PHE A 245 18.96 16.38 -13.95
CA PHE A 245 19.95 16.58 -12.90
C PHE A 245 21.09 15.56 -13.00
N ASN A 246 22.24 15.90 -12.43
CA ASN A 246 23.34 14.96 -12.24
C ASN A 246 23.28 14.43 -10.81
N LEU A 247 23.49 13.13 -10.63
CA LEU A 247 23.51 12.52 -9.31
C LEU A 247 24.81 12.90 -8.58
N ALA A 248 24.70 13.37 -7.33
CA ALA A 248 25.85 13.76 -6.52
C ALA A 248 26.41 12.59 -5.71
N GLU A 249 25.53 11.82 -5.05
CA GLU A 249 25.87 10.71 -4.17
C GLU A 249 24.82 9.60 -4.28
N LEU A 250 25.25 8.33 -4.20
CA LEU A 250 24.40 7.16 -4.26
C LEU A 250 24.76 6.21 -3.11
N ASP A 251 23.89 6.16 -2.10
CA ASP A 251 24.05 5.25 -0.97
C ASP A 251 22.99 4.14 -0.96
N VAL A 252 23.44 2.93 -0.63
CA VAL A 252 22.55 1.78 -0.44
C VAL A 252 22.20 1.69 1.03
N LEU A 253 20.90 1.78 1.33
CA LEU A 253 20.36 1.69 2.69
C LEU A 253 19.74 0.30 2.94
N PRO A 254 19.67 -0.14 4.21
CA PRO A 254 18.95 -1.36 4.56
C PRO A 254 17.45 -1.22 4.23
N ASP A 255 16.83 -2.32 3.80
CA ASP A 255 15.42 -2.33 3.40
C ASP A 255 14.50 -2.07 4.62
N PRO A 256 13.60 -1.07 4.56
CA PRO A 256 12.66 -0.81 5.65
C PRO A 256 11.57 -1.89 5.79
N CYS A 257 11.36 -2.72 4.78
CA CYS A 257 10.41 -3.83 4.79
C CYS A 257 11.09 -5.11 4.29
N PRO A 258 11.95 -5.77 5.08
CA PRO A 258 12.62 -6.99 4.66
C PRO A 258 11.61 -8.12 4.38
N LEU A 259 11.92 -8.98 3.43
CA LEU A 259 11.17 -10.22 3.23
C LEU A 259 11.46 -11.19 4.39
N PRO A 260 10.46 -11.94 4.88
CA PRO A 260 10.70 -12.87 5.97
C PRO A 260 11.49 -14.10 5.50
N ASP A 261 12.62 -14.37 6.15
CA ASP A 261 13.52 -15.51 5.86
C ASP A 261 12.90 -16.89 6.19
N SER A 262 11.81 -16.91 6.96
CA SER A 262 11.19 -18.13 7.49
C SER A 262 10.35 -18.91 6.44
N VAL A 263 10.99 -19.42 5.39
CA VAL A 263 10.30 -20.11 4.26
C VAL A 263 9.54 -21.39 4.71
N ARG A 264 9.75 -21.91 5.93
CA ARG A 264 9.19 -23.19 6.40
C ARG A 264 7.66 -23.22 6.56
N LYS A 265 6.99 -22.09 6.83
CA LYS A 265 5.51 -22.03 6.94
C LYS A 265 4.91 -21.33 5.70
N ARG A 266 3.78 -21.80 5.18
CA ARG A 266 3.12 -21.17 3.99
C ARG A 266 2.41 -19.84 4.33
N THR A 267 2.06 -19.65 5.59
CA THR A 267 1.34 -18.47 6.09
C THR A 267 2.30 -17.41 6.62
N LEU A 268 1.95 -16.15 6.43
CA LEU A 268 2.68 -15.00 6.97
C LEU A 268 2.28 -14.78 8.44
N ASN A 269 3.25 -14.63 9.33
CA ASN A 269 2.99 -14.29 10.74
C ASN A 269 2.60 -12.81 10.87
N GLU A 270 1.98 -12.43 11.99
CA GLU A 270 1.59 -11.03 12.21
C GLU A 270 2.80 -10.09 12.37
N LYS A 271 3.87 -10.56 13.03
CA LYS A 271 5.15 -9.83 13.13
C LYS A 271 5.83 -9.56 11.77
N GLU A 272 5.57 -10.41 10.78
CA GLU A 272 6.14 -10.31 9.43
C GLU A 272 5.32 -9.35 8.53
N ARG A 273 4.18 -8.83 9.02
CA ARG A 273 3.32 -7.89 8.29
C ARG A 273 3.81 -6.46 8.48
N SER A 274 4.94 -6.14 7.84
CA SER A 274 5.48 -4.78 7.87
C SER A 274 4.72 -3.84 6.94
N LEU A 275 4.61 -2.59 7.39
CA LEU A 275 4.04 -1.46 6.68
C LEU A 275 5.10 -0.37 6.61
N TYR A 276 5.39 0.12 5.41
CA TYR A 276 6.24 1.28 5.20
C TYR A 276 5.50 2.32 4.36
N ALA A 277 5.24 3.47 4.98
CA ALA A 277 4.48 4.55 4.38
C ALA A 277 4.93 5.87 4.99
N PRO A 278 6.09 6.41 4.57
CA PRO A 278 6.72 7.55 5.25
C PRO A 278 5.95 8.87 5.12
N MET A 279 5.12 9.02 4.07
CA MET A 279 4.31 10.22 3.81
C MET A 279 2.84 10.08 4.26
N ALA A 280 2.41 8.89 4.65
CA ALA A 280 1.03 8.63 5.05
C ALA A 280 0.93 8.45 6.57
N ASP A 281 -0.28 8.62 7.10
CA ASP A 281 -0.53 8.45 8.53
C ASP A 281 -0.47 6.97 8.94
N VAL A 282 0.61 6.59 9.62
CA VAL A 282 0.76 5.23 10.18
C VAL A 282 0.55 5.30 11.69
N GLY A 283 -0.62 4.85 12.14
CA GLY A 283 -0.89 4.70 13.57
C GLY A 283 -1.13 6.02 14.31
N GLY A 284 -1.54 7.08 13.62
CA GLY A 284 -1.75 8.41 14.19
C GLY A 284 -0.48 9.24 14.22
N LEU A 285 0.54 8.90 13.43
CA LEU A 285 1.76 9.70 13.26
C LEU A 285 1.88 10.16 11.80
N VAL A 286 1.91 11.47 11.60
CA VAL A 286 2.16 12.11 10.31
C VAL A 286 3.46 12.88 10.40
N TYR A 287 4.41 12.52 9.54
CA TYR A 287 5.67 13.22 9.39
C TYR A 287 5.52 14.34 8.36
N ASP A 288 5.79 15.57 8.78
CA ASP A 288 5.99 16.72 7.92
C ASP A 288 7.46 17.15 8.00
N LYS A 289 7.91 18.02 7.10
CA LYS A 289 9.33 18.39 6.93
C LYS A 289 10.02 18.82 8.23
N ASP A 290 9.31 19.59 9.06
CA ASP A 290 9.85 20.17 10.29
C ASP A 290 9.08 19.75 11.56
N ALA A 291 8.03 18.94 11.43
CA ALA A 291 7.14 18.61 12.53
C ALA A 291 6.60 17.18 12.41
N VAL A 292 6.34 16.56 13.56
CA VAL A 292 5.62 15.29 13.65
C VAL A 292 4.28 15.57 14.29
N TYR A 293 3.19 15.31 13.57
CA TYR A 293 1.84 15.42 14.08
C TYR A 293 1.42 14.06 14.62
N ILE A 294 0.96 14.04 15.88
CA ILE A 294 0.47 12.83 16.53
C ILE A 294 -1.01 13.02 16.84
N ASP A 295 -1.88 12.22 16.20
CA ASP A 295 -3.30 12.17 16.50
C ASP A 295 -3.55 11.16 17.63
N ILE A 296 -3.73 11.70 18.84
CA ILE A 296 -4.11 10.92 20.02
C ILE A 296 -5.60 11.16 20.22
N PRO A 297 -6.45 10.11 20.24
CA PRO A 297 -7.88 10.30 20.39
C PRO A 297 -8.20 10.92 21.77
N ASP A 298 -9.18 11.84 21.80
CA ASP A 298 -9.52 12.68 22.96
C ASP A 298 -9.73 11.91 24.28
N TRP A 299 -10.27 10.70 24.22
CA TRP A 299 -10.48 9.86 25.42
C TRP A 299 -9.18 9.35 26.05
N LYS A 300 -8.06 9.37 25.31
CA LYS A 300 -6.71 9.09 25.82
C LYS A 300 -5.96 10.36 26.23
N LEU A 301 -6.42 11.54 25.79
CA LEU A 301 -5.81 12.82 26.13
C LEU A 301 -6.35 13.30 27.49
N GLN A 302 -5.61 13.01 28.56
CA GLN A 302 -5.90 13.54 29.91
C GLN A 302 -5.29 14.94 30.15
N TYR A 303 -4.49 15.43 29.21
CA TYR A 303 -3.50 16.48 29.51
C TYR A 303 -4.01 17.92 29.45
N THR A 304 -5.05 18.23 28.67
CA THR A 304 -5.34 19.62 28.27
C THR A 304 -6.80 20.06 28.38
N GLY A 305 -7.67 19.24 28.97
CA GLY A 305 -8.99 19.73 29.38
C GLY A 305 -8.85 20.68 30.56
N THR A 306 -9.56 21.82 30.54
CA THR A 306 -9.87 22.64 31.73
C THR A 306 -10.86 21.91 32.64
N VAL A 307 -10.64 20.61 32.88
CA VAL A 307 -11.42 19.82 33.82
C VAL A 307 -10.69 19.91 35.16
N PRO A 308 -11.36 20.35 36.24
CA PRO A 308 -10.73 20.54 37.54
C PRO A 308 -10.31 19.23 38.24
N GLU A 309 -10.61 18.07 37.65
CA GLU A 309 -10.24 16.75 38.16
C GLU A 309 -9.15 16.12 37.28
N GLY A 310 -7.97 16.75 37.26
CA GLY A 310 -6.74 16.06 36.84
C GLY A 310 -6.29 15.13 37.94
N THR A 311 -5.78 13.96 37.60
CA THR A 311 -5.14 13.06 38.56
C THR A 311 -3.89 13.73 39.16
N GLU A 312 -3.39 13.25 40.29
CA GLU A 312 -2.15 13.76 40.90
C GLU A 312 -0.96 13.75 39.90
N GLY A 313 -0.95 12.77 39.00
CA GLY A 313 0.02 12.67 37.90
C GLY A 313 -0.06 13.84 36.90
N ASP A 314 -1.27 14.29 36.55
CA ASP A 314 -1.46 15.42 35.61
C ASP A 314 -0.97 16.74 36.21
N ALA A 315 -1.20 16.94 37.51
CA ALA A 315 -0.71 18.11 38.24
C ALA A 315 0.82 18.10 38.33
N MET A 316 1.42 16.92 38.54
CA MET A 316 2.87 16.75 38.58
C MET A 316 3.50 17.08 37.21
N VAL A 317 2.96 16.55 36.11
CA VAL A 317 3.47 16.80 34.75
C VAL A 317 3.35 18.28 34.38
N LYS A 318 2.23 18.94 34.69
CA LYS A 318 2.07 20.38 34.46
C LYS A 318 3.09 21.21 35.26
N THR A 319 3.39 20.79 36.49
CA THR A 319 4.38 21.46 37.33
C THR A 319 5.80 21.26 36.77
N LEU A 320 6.11 20.08 36.24
CA LEU A 320 7.40 19.79 35.60
C LEU A 320 7.56 20.58 34.29
N GLN A 321 6.51 20.69 33.46
CA GLN A 321 6.56 21.48 32.23
C GLN A 321 6.77 22.98 32.50
N ALA A 322 6.22 23.49 33.61
CA ALA A 322 6.36 24.88 34.02
C ALA A 322 7.70 25.18 34.73
N ALA A 323 8.44 24.16 35.16
CA ALA A 323 9.72 24.33 35.83
C ALA A 323 10.80 24.74 34.82
N HIS A 324 11.25 25.99 34.89
CA HIS A 324 12.28 26.54 34.00
C HIS A 324 13.71 26.43 34.58
N GLU A 325 13.82 26.02 35.85
CA GLU A 325 15.11 25.80 36.53
C GLU A 325 15.38 24.29 36.65
N PRO A 326 16.61 23.83 36.39
CA PRO A 326 16.96 22.44 36.59
C PRO A 326 16.81 22.07 38.08
N ILE A 327 16.36 20.85 38.33
CA ILE A 327 16.13 20.33 39.68
C ILE A 327 17.40 20.42 40.53
N ASP A 328 18.56 20.23 39.89
CA ASP A 328 19.86 20.28 40.54
C ASP A 328 20.19 21.68 41.10
N GLU A 329 19.92 22.75 40.35
CA GLU A 329 20.11 24.12 40.84
C GLU A 329 19.11 24.47 41.97
N LYS A 330 17.90 23.90 41.90
CA LYS A 330 16.90 24.02 42.97
C LYS A 330 17.32 23.26 44.23
N LEU A 331 17.99 22.11 44.09
CA LEU A 331 18.52 21.31 45.18
C LEU A 331 19.78 21.96 45.79
N GLY A 332 20.65 22.55 44.99
CA GLY A 332 21.80 23.35 45.41
C GLY A 332 21.40 24.57 46.26
N ARG A 333 20.32 25.26 45.86
CA ARG A 333 19.73 26.36 46.63
C ARG A 333 18.94 25.89 47.86
N SER A 334 18.57 24.60 47.92
CA SER A 334 17.80 24.04 49.02
C SER A 334 18.66 23.99 50.28
N ARG A 335 18.01 24.28 51.40
CA ARG A 335 18.65 24.48 52.70
C ARG A 335 18.12 23.41 53.64
N MET A 336 18.94 22.42 53.95
CA MET A 336 18.55 21.30 54.80
C MET A 336 18.93 21.56 56.26
N ARG A 337 18.01 21.28 57.18
CA ARG A 337 18.22 21.36 58.62
C ARG A 337 18.10 19.95 59.20
N LEU A 338 19.24 19.37 59.60
CA LEU A 338 19.35 17.98 60.04
C LEU A 338 18.77 17.71 61.44
N PHE A 339 18.75 18.71 62.32
CA PHE A 339 18.25 18.56 63.70
C PHE A 339 17.36 19.74 64.11
N GLN A 340 16.35 19.47 64.96
CA GLN A 340 15.43 20.47 65.49
C GLN A 340 16.19 21.38 66.49
N GLY A 341 16.81 22.45 65.96
CA GLY A 341 17.70 23.36 66.70
C GLY A 341 19.09 23.55 66.07
N GLY A 342 19.43 22.79 65.01
CA GLY A 342 20.71 22.87 64.32
C GLY A 342 20.78 23.94 63.22
N GLY A 343 22.02 24.32 62.87
CA GLY A 343 22.33 25.22 61.76
C GLY A 343 21.83 24.68 60.41
N VAL A 344 21.50 25.59 59.50
CA VAL A 344 20.95 25.26 58.17
C VAL A 344 22.12 25.15 57.20
N MET A 345 22.32 23.98 56.59
CA MET A 345 23.40 23.71 55.63
C MET A 345 22.88 23.82 54.19
N ARG A 346 23.73 24.33 53.28
CA ARG A 346 23.48 24.27 51.83
C ARG A 346 24.08 22.98 51.27
N ALA A 347 23.53 22.47 50.17
CA ALA A 347 24.05 21.27 49.53
C ALA A 347 25.50 21.45 49.05
N ASP A 348 25.89 22.68 48.68
CA ASP A 348 27.26 23.02 48.28
C ASP A 348 28.30 22.96 49.43
N ASP A 349 27.86 22.89 50.69
CA ASP A 349 28.75 22.80 51.86
C ASP A 349 29.14 21.35 52.21
N ALA A 350 28.54 20.35 51.55
CA ALA A 350 28.93 18.95 51.67
C ALA A 350 30.05 18.65 50.66
N GLY A 351 31.27 19.09 50.99
CA GLY A 351 32.45 18.79 50.20
C GLY A 351 32.66 17.28 50.03
N THR A 352 32.93 16.88 48.79
CA THR A 352 33.61 15.62 48.46
C THR A 352 35.02 15.68 49.05
N ASP A 353 35.20 15.10 50.24
CA ASP A 353 36.52 14.69 50.70
C ASP A 353 36.93 13.47 49.86
N ASP A 354 37.52 13.76 48.69
CA ASP A 354 38.31 12.80 47.93
C ASP A 354 39.58 12.49 48.75
N ASP A 355 39.53 11.44 49.57
CA ASP A 355 40.69 10.88 50.25
C ASP A 355 41.41 9.91 49.31
N ASP A 356 42.44 10.43 48.63
CA ASP A 356 43.47 9.69 47.91
C ASP A 356 44.29 8.82 48.89
N GLY A 357 43.82 7.60 49.15
CA GLY A 357 44.51 6.58 49.94
C GLY A 357 44.98 5.41 49.08
N ALA A 358 46.15 5.54 48.44
CA ALA A 358 46.86 4.43 47.82
C ALA A 358 47.46 3.51 48.89
N ASP A 359 47.05 2.24 48.91
CA ASP A 359 47.82 1.14 49.50
C ASP A 359 47.49 -0.19 48.80
N GLY A 360 48.53 -0.94 48.44
CA GLY A 360 48.46 -2.05 47.50
C GLY A 360 48.39 -3.46 48.11
N LEU A 361 47.76 -4.36 47.32
CA LEU A 361 48.04 -5.81 47.09
C LEU A 361 47.99 -6.79 48.30
N PRO A 362 47.81 -8.13 48.13
CA PRO A 362 47.65 -8.93 46.90
C PRO A 362 46.50 -9.99 46.91
N ASP A 363 46.20 -10.48 45.70
CA ASP A 363 45.90 -11.87 45.25
C ASP A 363 44.97 -12.82 46.02
N GLY A 364 44.08 -13.51 45.28
CA GLY A 364 43.26 -14.61 45.82
C GLY A 364 42.05 -15.05 44.97
N SER A 365 42.31 -15.70 43.83
CA SER A 365 41.60 -16.88 43.25
C SER A 365 40.06 -17.05 43.29
N THR A 366 39.52 -17.46 42.12
CA THR A 366 38.35 -18.35 41.85
C THR A 366 36.94 -17.84 42.20
N SER A 367 35.86 -18.09 41.46
CA SER A 367 35.52 -19.10 40.43
C SER A 367 34.36 -18.59 39.55
N ASP A 368 34.24 -19.20 38.37
CA ASP A 368 33.05 -19.22 37.51
C ASP A 368 31.74 -19.45 38.29
N ASP A 369 30.64 -18.83 37.83
CA ASP A 369 29.38 -19.55 37.61
C ASP A 369 28.53 -18.80 36.57
N LYS A 370 28.23 -19.52 35.49
CA LYS A 370 27.22 -19.22 34.49
C LYS A 370 25.94 -19.92 34.93
N GLU A 371 24.80 -19.23 34.91
CA GLU A 371 23.51 -19.89 34.79
C GLU A 371 22.67 -19.17 33.73
N ASP A 372 22.47 -19.89 32.63
CA ASP A 372 21.47 -19.69 31.60
C ASP A 372 20.11 -20.17 32.16
N GLU A 373 19.03 -19.40 31.99
CA GLU A 373 17.66 -19.92 32.08
C GLU A 373 16.83 -19.38 30.91
N ASP A 374 16.79 -20.19 29.86
CA ASP A 374 15.78 -20.17 28.80
C ASP A 374 14.53 -20.92 29.32
N GLU A 375 13.37 -20.26 29.38
CA GLU A 375 12.07 -20.92 29.53
C GLU A 375 11.17 -20.57 28.34
N ASP A 376 11.19 -21.46 27.35
CA ASP A 376 10.18 -21.59 26.30
C ASP A 376 9.00 -22.44 26.84
N GLU A 377 7.83 -21.81 27.05
CA GLU A 377 6.57 -22.53 27.22
C GLU A 377 5.75 -22.48 25.90
N ASP A 378 5.88 -23.55 25.13
CA ASP A 378 4.96 -23.94 24.06
C ASP A 378 3.68 -24.53 24.69
N ASP A 379 2.54 -23.84 24.58
CA ASP A 379 1.24 -24.43 24.88
C ASP A 379 0.38 -24.56 23.61
N VAL A 380 0.12 -25.83 23.27
CA VAL A 380 -0.51 -26.30 22.04
C VAL A 380 -1.96 -26.68 22.34
N GLU A 381 -2.91 -25.75 22.15
CA GLU A 381 -4.32 -26.13 22.04
C GLU A 381 -4.79 -26.15 20.57
N ASN A 382 -4.78 -27.37 20.03
CA ASN A 382 -5.50 -27.78 18.83
C ASN A 382 -7.00 -27.51 19.00
N ASN A 383 -7.56 -26.56 18.24
CA ASN A 383 -8.97 -26.63 17.87
C ASN A 383 -9.13 -26.76 16.35
N MET A 384 -9.44 -28.00 15.97
CA MET A 384 -9.61 -28.49 14.61
C MET A 384 -11.04 -28.21 14.18
N GLY A 385 -11.23 -27.17 13.35
CA GLY A 385 -12.52 -26.83 12.74
C GLY A 385 -12.38 -26.77 11.22
N GLY A 386 -12.63 -27.90 10.55
CA GLY A 386 -12.60 -28.00 9.10
C GLY A 386 -13.64 -27.08 8.44
N ALA A 387 -13.21 -26.35 7.41
CA ALA A 387 -14.10 -25.70 6.47
C ALA A 387 -13.83 -26.29 5.09
N SER A 388 -14.85 -27.02 4.64
CA SER A 388 -14.95 -27.77 3.40
C SER A 388 -14.70 -26.92 2.15
N ASP A 389 -14.11 -27.61 1.18
CA ASP A 389 -14.09 -27.31 -0.24
C ASP A 389 -15.46 -26.86 -0.75
N TRP A 390 -15.50 -25.67 -1.38
CA TRP A 390 -16.65 -25.22 -2.16
C TRP A 390 -16.12 -24.93 -3.57
N SER A 391 -16.17 -25.97 -4.41
CA SER A 391 -16.16 -25.84 -5.85
C SER A 391 -17.50 -25.23 -6.28
N ASP A 392 -17.50 -23.94 -6.58
CA ASP A 392 -18.65 -23.33 -7.27
C ASP A 392 -18.55 -23.74 -8.73
N GLY A 393 -19.38 -24.72 -9.11
CA GLY A 393 -19.59 -25.15 -10.48
C GLY A 393 -20.52 -24.16 -11.15
N ASP A 394 -19.97 -23.25 -11.93
CA ASP A 394 -20.73 -22.50 -12.93
C ASP A 394 -21.23 -23.52 -13.98
N VAL A 395 -22.48 -23.94 -13.85
CA VAL A 395 -23.22 -24.65 -14.89
C VAL A 395 -23.55 -23.62 -15.98
N GLU A 396 -22.80 -23.68 -17.08
CA GLU A 396 -23.14 -23.02 -18.33
C GLU A 396 -24.35 -23.74 -18.94
N ASP A 397 -25.54 -23.13 -18.85
CA ASP A 397 -26.69 -23.50 -19.70
C ASP A 397 -26.42 -22.94 -21.12
N ASP A 398 -25.83 -23.77 -21.96
CA ASP A 398 -25.85 -23.63 -23.42
C ASP A 398 -27.18 -24.15 -23.97
N GLU A 399 -28.16 -23.24 -24.16
CA GLU A 399 -29.28 -23.54 -25.06
C GLU A 399 -28.84 -23.36 -26.52
N ALA A 400 -28.47 -24.47 -27.14
CA ALA A 400 -28.37 -24.63 -28.57
C ALA A 400 -29.76 -24.54 -29.21
N VAL A 401 -30.06 -23.42 -29.87
CA VAL A 401 -31.17 -23.34 -30.84
C VAL A 401 -30.61 -23.46 -32.25
N GLY A 402 -30.76 -24.66 -32.79
CA GLY A 402 -30.65 -24.94 -34.21
C GLY A 402 -31.37 -26.25 -34.49
N ASP A 403 -32.59 -26.18 -35.05
CA ASP A 403 -32.78 -26.71 -36.40
C ASP A 403 -34.10 -26.31 -37.05
N ASP A 404 -33.95 -25.99 -38.33
CA ASP A 404 -34.78 -26.31 -39.49
C ASP A 404 -36.30 -26.51 -39.35
N ALA A 405 -37.05 -25.62 -40.01
CA ALA A 405 -38.37 -25.95 -40.57
C ALA A 405 -38.67 -25.06 -41.80
N GLY A 406 -37.86 -25.20 -42.85
CA GLY A 406 -38.19 -24.70 -44.18
C GLY A 406 -39.00 -25.72 -45.00
N ARG A 407 -40.32 -25.78 -44.84
CA ARG A 407 -41.23 -26.35 -45.86
C ARG A 407 -42.52 -25.55 -45.96
N GLY A 408 -42.58 -24.70 -46.98
CA GLY A 408 -43.76 -23.93 -47.36
C GLY A 408 -44.89 -24.83 -47.86
N ALA A 409 -46.07 -24.65 -47.27
CA ALA A 409 -47.32 -25.18 -47.76
C ALA A 409 -47.94 -24.17 -48.76
N LEU A 410 -48.15 -24.63 -50.00
CA LEU A 410 -48.93 -23.93 -51.02
C LEU A 410 -50.44 -24.10 -50.74
N PRO A 411 -51.28 -23.06 -50.88
CA PRO A 411 -52.71 -23.24 -51.08
C PRO A 411 -53.04 -23.15 -52.58
N HIS A 412 -53.55 -24.23 -53.16
CA HIS A 412 -54.09 -24.23 -54.52
C HIS A 412 -55.62 -24.12 -54.46
N GLY A 413 -56.12 -22.90 -54.70
CA GLY A 413 -57.51 -22.66 -55.07
C GLY A 413 -57.70 -22.90 -56.55
N MET A 414 -58.72 -23.68 -56.91
CA MET A 414 -59.20 -23.81 -58.28
C MET A 414 -59.77 -22.48 -58.79
N PRO A 415 -59.75 -22.29 -60.11
CA PRO A 415 -61.03 -22.03 -60.77
C PRO A 415 -61.28 -22.93 -61.97
N GLN A 416 -62.56 -23.23 -62.15
CA GLN A 416 -63.15 -23.88 -63.31
C GLN A 416 -62.93 -23.06 -64.59
N ARG A 417 -62.70 -23.75 -65.72
CA ARG A 417 -63.22 -23.37 -67.04
C ARG A 417 -63.32 -24.61 -67.95
N SER A 418 -64.58 -24.88 -68.34
CA SER A 418 -65.07 -25.40 -69.63
C SER A 418 -64.19 -25.05 -70.85
N ALA A 419 -64.25 -25.65 -72.03
CA ALA A 419 -64.81 -26.85 -72.65
C ALA A 419 -64.22 -26.86 -74.09
N THR A 420 -64.40 -27.94 -74.88
CA THR A 420 -64.60 -27.98 -76.36
C THR A 420 -64.08 -26.80 -77.22
N GLU A 421 -63.34 -26.95 -78.32
CA GLU A 421 -63.53 -27.86 -79.45
C GLU A 421 -62.41 -27.61 -80.50
N ARG A 422 -62.24 -28.54 -81.45
CA ARG A 422 -61.49 -28.33 -82.71
C ARG A 422 -62.35 -27.53 -83.71
N SER A 423 -61.70 -26.90 -84.69
CA SER A 423 -62.25 -26.13 -85.85
C SER A 423 -62.86 -24.78 -85.44
N HIS A 424 -62.64 -23.65 -86.12
CA HIS A 424 -62.24 -23.34 -87.50
C HIS A 424 -61.26 -22.16 -87.50
#